data_AF-A0A5R9IBW0-F1
#
_entry.id   AF-A0A5R9IBW0-F1
#
_cell.length_a   1.000
_cell.length_b   1.000
_cell.length_c   1.000
_cell.angle_alpha   90.00
_cell.angle_beta   90.00
_cell.angle_gamma   90.00
#
_symmetry.space_group_name_H-M   'P 1'
#
loop_
_entity.id
_entity.type
_entity.pdbx_description
1 polymer ?
#
loop_
_entity_poly.entity_id
_entity_poly.type
_entity_poly.pdbx_seq_one_letter_code
_entity_poly.pdbx_strand_id
1 'polypeptide(L)'
;MKKLIALTLCFLSYFTFASEYVKVRADLLFITNTNVESGKLCFGDSECTTYSTFYLFNAKVHNVILGDVMDGSFKVIYGQHALIEQDINDVVLTLKELDENNQFGALYQVVSIE
;
A
#
# COMPACT_ATOMS: atom_id res chain seq x y z
N MET A 1 -21.62 -17.75 -48.51
CA MET A 1 -22.06 -17.18 -47.21
C MET A 1 -21.51 -18.04 -46.08
N LYS A 2 -21.09 -17.41 -44.97
CA LYS A 2 -20.60 -18.01 -43.69
C LYS A 2 -19.16 -18.53 -43.65
N LYS A 3 -18.17 -17.63 -43.55
CA LYS A 3 -16.90 -17.83 -42.81
C LYS A 3 -16.29 -16.48 -42.44
N LEU A 4 -16.90 -15.77 -41.49
CA LEU A 4 -16.37 -14.48 -41.03
C LEU A 4 -16.81 -14.21 -39.57
N ILE A 5 -16.57 -15.18 -38.68
CA ILE A 5 -16.75 -15.00 -37.23
C ILE A 5 -15.68 -15.85 -36.53
N ALA A 6 -14.43 -15.42 -36.60
CA ALA A 6 -13.36 -16.04 -35.79
C ALA A 6 -12.23 -15.05 -35.47
N LEU A 7 -12.45 -13.74 -35.64
CA LEU A 7 -11.41 -12.71 -35.47
C LEU A 7 -11.80 -11.61 -34.49
N THR A 8 -12.79 -11.87 -33.62
CA THR A 8 -13.35 -10.86 -32.70
C THR A 8 -13.19 -11.23 -31.22
N LEU A 9 -12.56 -12.36 -30.89
CA LEU A 9 -12.38 -12.82 -29.50
C LEU A 9 -10.99 -12.54 -28.90
N CYS A 10 -10.00 -12.12 -29.68
CA CYS A 10 -8.65 -11.86 -29.15
C CYS A 10 -8.43 -10.45 -28.58
N PHE A 11 -9.42 -9.55 -28.63
CA PHE A 11 -9.25 -8.16 -28.17
C PHE A 11 -9.85 -7.86 -26.79
N LEU A 12 -10.51 -8.83 -26.14
CA LEU A 12 -11.18 -8.60 -24.84
C LEU A 12 -10.44 -9.17 -23.62
N SER A 13 -9.28 -9.81 -23.79
CA SER A 13 -8.51 -10.39 -22.68
C SER A 13 -7.55 -9.41 -21.98
N TYR A 14 -7.49 -8.15 -22.39
CA TYR A 14 -6.52 -7.17 -21.84
C TYR A 14 -7.07 -6.25 -20.74
N PHE A 15 -8.31 -6.44 -20.29
CA PHE A 15 -8.79 -5.80 -19.06
C PHE A 15 -8.55 -6.74 -17.87
N THR A 16 -7.30 -7.15 -17.65
CA THR A 16 -6.86 -7.45 -16.28
C THR A 16 -6.93 -6.14 -15.52
N PHE A 17 -8.04 -5.92 -14.81
CA PHE A 17 -8.11 -4.90 -13.78
C PHE A 17 -7.08 -5.30 -12.73
N ALA A 18 -5.87 -4.76 -12.83
CA ALA A 18 -4.92 -4.79 -11.74
C ALA A 18 -5.66 -4.22 -10.53
N SER A 19 -5.81 -5.05 -9.50
CA SER A 19 -6.45 -4.63 -8.26
C SER A 19 -5.70 -3.39 -7.76
N GLU A 20 -6.41 -2.29 -7.52
CA GLU A 20 -5.83 -1.05 -6.96
C GLU A 20 -5.13 -1.32 -5.62
N TYR A 21 -5.51 -2.41 -4.95
CA TYR A 21 -4.91 -2.89 -3.72
C TYR A 21 -4.16 -4.21 -3.92
N VAL A 22 -3.00 -4.29 -3.30
CA VAL A 22 -2.15 -5.48 -3.25
C VAL A 22 -2.18 -6.02 -1.82
N LYS A 23 -2.31 -7.34 -1.64
CA LYS A 23 -2.29 -7.98 -0.31
C LYS A 23 -1.08 -8.88 -0.21
N VAL A 24 -0.23 -8.68 0.80
CA VAL A 24 1.00 -9.46 1.01
C VAL A 24 1.12 -9.90 2.47
N ARG A 25 1.83 -11.01 2.71
CA ARG A 25 2.38 -11.35 4.03
C ARG A 25 3.83 -10.89 4.08
N ALA A 26 4.19 -10.09 5.08
CA ALA A 26 5.50 -9.44 5.13
C ALA A 26 5.94 -9.13 6.57
N ASP A 27 7.23 -8.85 6.74
CA ASP A 27 7.75 -8.12 7.91
C ASP A 27 7.86 -6.63 7.56
N LEU A 28 7.54 -5.75 8.50
CA LEU A 28 7.79 -4.32 8.44
C LEU A 28 8.98 -3.98 9.36
N LEU A 29 10.11 -3.64 8.76
CA LEU A 29 11.29 -3.19 9.49
C LEU A 29 11.26 -1.67 9.61
N PHE A 30 11.23 -1.16 10.84
CA PHE A 30 11.09 0.28 11.09
C PHE A 30 12.34 1.04 10.62
N ILE A 31 12.12 2.15 9.90
CA ILE A 31 13.21 3.05 9.47
C ILE A 31 13.16 4.34 10.28
N THR A 32 12.06 5.09 10.20
CA THR A 32 11.94 6.39 10.87
C THR A 32 10.49 6.88 10.95
N ASN A 33 10.21 7.75 11.93
CA ASN A 33 9.03 8.60 11.94
C ASN A 33 9.29 9.79 11.00
N THR A 34 8.43 9.99 10.00
CA THR A 34 8.63 11.07 9.02
C THR A 34 8.32 12.44 9.60
N ASN A 35 7.64 12.50 10.76
CA ASN A 35 7.05 13.70 11.35
C ASN A 35 6.04 14.42 10.44
N VAL A 36 5.64 13.79 9.33
CA VAL A 36 4.60 14.30 8.45
C VAL A 36 3.27 13.78 8.95
N GLU A 37 2.33 14.69 9.18
CA GLU A 37 0.98 14.37 9.60
C GLU A 37 0.27 13.43 8.60
N SER A 38 -0.32 12.37 9.13
CA SER A 38 -1.16 11.42 8.39
C SER A 38 -2.63 11.50 8.80
N GLY A 39 -2.93 12.08 9.97
CA GLY A 39 -4.27 12.18 10.50
C GLY A 39 -4.39 13.28 11.55
N LYS A 40 -5.54 13.97 11.52
CA LYS A 40 -5.94 14.95 12.54
C LYS A 40 -7.12 14.44 13.32
N LEU A 41 -7.22 14.86 14.57
CA LEU A 41 -8.40 14.67 15.39
C LEU A 41 -8.93 16.04 15.82
N CYS A 42 -10.21 16.28 15.51
CA CYS A 42 -10.91 17.53 15.79
C CYS A 42 -11.96 17.28 16.87
N PHE A 43 -12.02 18.13 17.89
CA PHE A 43 -12.96 18.00 19.00
C PHE A 43 -14.08 19.06 18.91
N GLY A 44 -15.16 18.76 18.18
CA GLY A 44 -16.26 19.73 17.97
C GLY A 44 -15.81 20.90 17.08
N ASP A 45 -16.18 22.13 17.43
CA ASP A 45 -15.79 23.35 16.70
C ASP A 45 -14.38 23.88 17.07
N SER A 46 -13.59 23.11 17.82
CA SER A 46 -12.26 23.53 18.29
C SER A 46 -11.12 23.21 17.30
N GLU A 47 -9.92 23.70 17.62
CA GLU A 47 -8.68 23.41 16.89
C GLU A 47 -8.44 21.90 16.75
N CYS A 48 -8.17 21.46 15.52
CA CYS A 48 -7.76 20.09 15.22
C CYS A 48 -6.29 19.88 15.60
N THR A 49 -5.98 18.78 16.26
CA THR A 49 -4.60 18.40 16.59
C THR A 49 -4.12 17.24 15.73
N THR A 50 -2.82 17.15 15.48
CA THR A 50 -2.21 16.01 14.81
C THR A 50 -2.40 14.78 15.68
N TYR A 51 -3.08 13.78 15.12
CA TYR A 51 -3.39 12.53 15.80
C TYR A 51 -2.40 11.41 15.43
N SER A 52 -1.88 11.45 14.20
CA SER A 52 -0.93 10.46 13.71
C SER A 52 0.01 11.07 12.67
N THR A 53 1.21 10.49 12.57
CA THR A 53 2.18 10.79 11.52
C THR A 53 2.42 9.57 10.64
N PHE A 54 3.01 9.77 9.46
CA PHE A 54 3.50 8.68 8.64
C PHE A 54 4.82 8.13 9.20
N TYR A 55 4.92 6.82 9.26
CA TYR A 55 6.13 6.06 9.57
C TYR A 55 6.63 5.39 8.30
N LEU A 56 7.94 5.39 8.11
CA LEU A 56 8.59 4.73 6.99
C LEU A 56 9.12 3.36 7.44
N PHE A 57 8.78 2.33 6.70
CA PHE A 57 9.24 0.96 6.93
C PHE A 57 9.90 0.40 5.67
N ASN A 58 10.79 -0.59 5.84
CA ASN A 58 11.13 -1.52 4.77
C ASN A 58 10.26 -2.77 4.92
N ALA A 59 9.32 -2.96 4.00
CA ALA A 59 8.52 -4.18 3.92
C ALA A 59 9.33 -5.28 3.26
N LYS A 60 9.48 -6.43 3.92
CA LYS A 60 10.10 -7.64 3.39
C LYS A 60 9.00 -8.65 3.07
N VAL A 61 8.68 -8.84 1.80
CA VAL A 61 7.58 -9.72 1.37
C VAL A 61 7.98 -11.18 1.49
N HIS A 62 7.16 -11.96 2.18
CA HIS A 62 7.28 -13.42 2.27
C HIS A 62 6.42 -14.12 1.23
N ASN A 63 5.19 -13.62 1.03
CA ASN A 63 4.23 -14.18 0.10
C ASN A 63 3.26 -13.13 -0.42
N VAL A 64 2.87 -13.23 -1.68
CA VAL A 64 1.82 -12.40 -2.30
C VAL A 64 0.49 -13.13 -2.20
N ILE A 65 -0.52 -12.47 -1.61
CA ILE A 65 -1.86 -13.02 -1.42
C ILE A 65 -2.78 -12.55 -2.55
N LEU A 66 -2.66 -11.29 -2.97
CA LEU A 66 -3.47 -10.68 -4.03
C LEU A 66 -2.70 -9.57 -4.75
N GLY A 67 -2.84 -9.49 -6.07
CA GLY A 67 -2.25 -8.44 -6.90
C GLY A 67 -0.81 -8.72 -7.28
N ASP A 68 -0.20 -7.77 -8.00
CA ASP A 68 1.21 -7.82 -8.37
C ASP A 68 1.98 -6.86 -7.47
N VAL A 69 3.09 -7.33 -6.90
CA VAL A 69 3.98 -6.54 -6.05
C VAL A 69 5.40 -6.69 -6.53
N MET A 70 6.24 -5.68 -6.30
CA MET A 70 7.67 -5.83 -6.53
C MET A 70 8.24 -6.93 -5.63
N ASP A 71 8.96 -7.88 -6.23
CA ASP A 71 9.62 -8.96 -5.50
C ASP A 71 10.64 -8.42 -4.48
N GLY A 72 10.72 -9.08 -3.32
CA GLY A 72 11.73 -8.81 -2.31
C GLY A 72 11.32 -7.78 -1.25
N SER A 73 12.13 -6.74 -1.07
CA SER A 73 11.91 -5.72 -0.04
C SER A 73 11.83 -4.32 -0.59
N PHE A 74 10.91 -3.52 -0.06
CA PHE A 74 10.69 -2.15 -0.51
C PHE A 74 10.18 -1.24 0.59
N LYS A 75 10.37 0.07 0.38
CA LYS A 75 9.89 1.07 1.33
C LYS A 75 8.37 1.24 1.24
N VAL A 76 7.73 1.28 2.40
CA VAL A 76 6.31 1.58 2.55
C VAL A 76 6.09 2.64 3.63
N ILE A 77 5.01 3.41 3.51
CA ILE A 77 4.53 4.29 4.59
C ILE A 77 3.30 3.71 5.27
N TYR A 78 3.19 3.92 6.57
CA TYR A 78 1.98 3.62 7.33
C TYR A 78 1.64 4.78 8.26
N GLY A 79 0.38 5.22 8.26
CA GLY A 79 -0.03 6.41 8.99
C GLY A 79 -1.29 6.25 9.83
N GLN A 80 -1.95 5.09 9.84
CA GLN A 80 -3.19 4.92 10.59
C GLN A 80 -2.89 4.51 12.03
N HIS A 81 -3.14 5.39 13.00
CA HIS A 81 -2.98 5.12 14.44
C HIS A 81 -1.59 4.58 14.83
N ALA A 82 -0.56 4.82 14.02
CA ALA A 82 0.75 4.24 14.21
C ALA A 82 1.48 5.01 15.33
N LEU A 83 1.57 4.43 16.52
CA LEU A 83 2.58 4.78 17.54
C LEU A 83 3.62 3.65 17.61
N ILE A 84 3.99 3.09 16.45
CA ILE A 84 4.76 1.86 16.35
C ILE A 84 6.14 2.18 15.80
N GLU A 85 7.03 2.62 16.69
CA GLU A 85 8.47 2.85 16.41
C GLU A 85 9.27 1.56 16.65
N GLN A 86 8.82 0.47 16.05
CA GLN A 86 9.42 -0.85 16.21
C GLN A 86 9.10 -1.73 14.99
N ASP A 87 9.87 -2.80 14.83
CA ASP A 87 9.62 -3.80 13.81
C ASP A 87 8.30 -4.56 14.09
N ILE A 88 7.61 -4.94 13.03
CA ILE A 88 6.38 -5.74 13.07
C ILE A 88 6.58 -6.93 12.14
N ASN A 89 6.49 -8.15 12.67
CA ASN A 89 6.83 -9.36 11.92
C ASN A 89 5.60 -10.20 11.61
N ASP A 90 5.64 -10.93 10.49
CA ASP A 90 4.62 -11.88 10.02
C ASP A 90 3.19 -11.33 9.98
N VAL A 91 3.03 -10.14 9.41
CA VAL A 91 1.72 -9.48 9.26
C VAL A 91 1.20 -9.54 7.83
N VAL A 92 -0.11 -9.42 7.68
CA VAL A 92 -0.74 -9.28 6.38
C VAL A 92 -1.01 -7.81 6.11
N LEU A 93 -0.40 -7.27 5.06
CA LEU A 93 -0.53 -5.89 4.64
C LEU A 93 -1.48 -5.77 3.45
N THR A 94 -2.40 -4.82 3.52
CA THR A 94 -3.07 -4.29 2.32
C THR A 94 -2.34 -3.02 1.91
N LEU A 95 -1.87 -3.00 0.67
CA LEU A 95 -1.01 -1.96 0.10
C LEU A 95 -1.75 -1.24 -1.02
N LYS A 96 -1.56 0.07 -1.12
CA LYS A 96 -1.94 0.88 -2.27
C LYS A 96 -0.68 1.51 -2.86
N GLU A 97 -0.52 1.41 -4.17
CA GLU A 97 0.61 2.00 -4.88
C GLU A 97 0.59 3.53 -4.75
N LEU A 98 1.76 4.11 -4.53
CA LEU A 98 1.95 5.55 -4.45
C LEU A 98 2.51 6.10 -5.76
N ASP A 99 2.26 7.39 -6.01
CA ASP A 99 2.93 8.11 -7.07
C ASP A 99 4.46 8.10 -6.84
N GLU A 100 5.23 7.91 -7.92
CA GLU A 100 6.70 7.88 -7.89
C GLU A 100 7.32 9.15 -7.29
N ASN A 101 6.60 10.27 -7.33
CA ASN A 101 7.04 11.56 -6.81
C ASN A 101 6.71 11.78 -5.32
N ASN A 102 6.25 10.75 -4.60
CA ASN A 102 5.97 10.92 -3.18
C ASN A 102 7.24 11.28 -2.40
N GLN A 103 7.09 12.23 -1.47
CA GLN A 103 8.19 12.80 -0.69
C GLN A 103 8.90 11.82 0.25
N PHE A 104 8.37 10.61 0.42
CA PHE A 104 8.89 9.60 1.34
C PHE A 104 9.81 8.58 0.65
N GLY A 105 9.86 8.57 -0.68
CA GLY A 105 10.58 7.55 -1.45
C GLY A 105 10.06 6.12 -1.16
N ALA A 106 8.77 6.00 -0.83
CA ALA A 106 8.09 4.74 -0.61
C ALA A 106 7.35 4.31 -1.87
N LEU A 107 7.25 3.01 -2.14
CA LEU A 107 6.50 2.52 -3.30
C LEU A 107 5.01 2.34 -3.00
N TYR A 108 4.68 2.01 -1.75
CA TYR A 108 3.32 1.74 -1.34
C TYR A 108 2.97 2.42 -0.02
N GLN A 109 1.69 2.70 0.16
CA GLN A 109 1.09 3.01 1.44
C GLN A 109 0.39 1.78 1.99
N VAL A 110 0.67 1.44 3.24
CA VAL A 110 -0.08 0.42 3.99
C VAL A 110 -1.44 1.03 4.36
N VAL A 111 -2.51 0.38 3.92
CA VAL A 111 -3.90 0.76 4.15
C VAL A 111 -4.47 0.03 5.36
N SER A 112 -4.06 -1.23 5.56
CA SER A 112 -4.40 -2.02 6.74
C SER A 112 -3.32 -3.04 7.07
N ILE A 113 -3.28 -3.44 8.34
CA ILE A 113 -2.44 -4.52 8.88
C ILE A 113 -3.37 -5.51 9.59
N GLU A 114 -3.24 -6.80 9.28
CA GLU A 114 -3.99 -7.94 9.86
C GLU A 114 -3.03 -8.96 10.48
#